data_AF-A0A8J6WYY0-F1
#
_entry.id   AF-A0A8J6WYY0-F1
#
_cell.length_a   1.000
_cell.length_b   1.000
_cell.length_c   1.000
_cell.angle_alpha   90.00
_cell.angle_beta   90.00
_cell.angle_gamma   90.00
#
_symmetry.space_group_name_H-M   'P 1'
#
loop_
_entity.id
_entity.type
_entity.pdbx_description
1 polymer ?
#
loop_
_entity_poly.entity_id
_entity_poly.type
_entity_poly.pdbx_seq_one_letter_code
_entity_poly.pdbx_strand_id
1 'polypeptide(L)' 'MKIALAHSNLPLILVAKNEKLLRSQRFQVIMQVEYRVRKARNGQECLALYSQIQADLVLLDVILP' A
#
# COMPACT_ATOMS: atom_id res chain seq x y z
N MET A 1 11.37 22.63 12.84
CA MET A 1 9.93 22.59 13.20
C MET A 1 9.34 21.37 12.50
N LYS A 2 9.06 20.28 13.23
CA LYS A 2 8.46 19.05 12.66
C LYS A 2 6.96 19.27 12.65
N ILE A 3 6.41 19.65 11.50
CA ILE A 3 4.96 19.78 11.35
C ILE A 3 4.43 18.35 11.39
N ALA A 4 3.75 17.98 12.47
CA ALA A 4 3.00 16.73 12.53
C ALA A 4 1.82 16.87 11.56
N LEU A 5 2.03 16.49 10.31
CA LEU A 5 0.93 16.35 9.36
C LEU A 5 -0.05 15.36 9.98
N ALA A 6 -1.32 15.76 10.10
CA ALA A 6 -2.37 14.87 10.55
C ALA A 6 -2.33 13.62 9.66
N HIS A 7 -1.84 12.49 10.20
CA HIS A 7 -1.61 11.25 9.45
C HIS A 7 -2.87 10.74 8.75
N SER A 8 -4.05 11.24 9.13
CA SER A 8 -5.35 10.98 8.52
C SER A 8 -5.53 11.53 7.10
N ASN A 9 -4.75 12.53 6.67
CA ASN A 9 -4.85 13.16 5.35
C ASN A 9 -3.79 12.68 4.34
N LEU A 10 -2.89 11.80 4.75
CA LEU A 10 -1.89 11.24 3.83
C LEU A 10 -2.58 10.25 2.87
N PRO A 11 -2.22 10.25 1.57
CA PRO A 11 -2.78 9.32 0.61
C PRO A 11 -2.58 7.88 1.07
N LEU A 12 -3.62 7.08 0.92
CA LEU A 12 -3.62 5.66 1.24
C LEU A 12 -3.37 4.84 -0.03
N ILE A 13 -2.29 4.08 -0.01
CA ILE A 13 -1.92 3.14 -1.06
C ILE A 13 -2.23 1.72 -0.60
N LEU A 14 -3.03 0.99 -1.37
CA LEU A 14 -3.25 -0.45 -1.19
C LEU A 14 -2.29 -1.20 -2.12
N VAL A 15 -1.54 -2.15 -1.59
CA VAL A 15 -0.59 -2.92 -2.39
C VAL A 15 -0.85 -4.42 -2.28
N ALA A 16 -1.10 -5.06 -3.42
CA ALA A 16 -1.25 -6.50 -3.56
C ALA A 16 0.02 -7.10 -4.16
N LYS A 17 0.81 -7.80 -3.33
CA LYS A 17 2.10 -8.36 -3.72
C LYS A 17 2.48 -9.56 -2.86
N ASN A 18 3.14 -10.56 -3.44
CA ASN A 18 3.59 -11.75 -2.70
C ASN A 18 4.57 -11.36 -1.56
N GLU A 19 4.46 -12.01 -0.39
CA GLU A 19 5.17 -11.65 0.85
C GLU A 19 6.70 -11.53 0.69
N LYS A 20 7.30 -12.34 -0.19
CA LYS A 20 8.75 -12.30 -0.48
C LYS A 20 9.19 -11.02 -1.22
N LEU A 21 8.33 -10.46 -2.06
CA LEU A 21 8.64 -9.28 -2.87
C LEU A 21 8.32 -7.95 -2.17
N LEU A 22 7.56 -8.00 -1.06
CA LEU A 22 7.27 -6.85 -0.20
C LEU A 22 8.53 -6.33 0.55
N ARG A 23 9.61 -7.11 0.61
CA ARG A 23 10.91 -6.71 1.19
C ARG A 23 11.91 -6.14 0.17
N SER A 24 11.54 -6.07 -1.11
CA SER A 24 12.44 -5.59 -2.16
C SER A 24 12.68 -4.07 -2.07
N GLN A 25 13.87 -3.62 -2.46
CA GLN A 25 14.26 -2.20 -2.48
C GLN A 25 13.27 -1.28 -3.21
N ARG A 26 12.53 -1.81 -4.20
CA ARG A 26 11.46 -1.08 -4.91
C ARG A 26 10.36 -0.57 -3.97
N PHE A 27 10.08 -1.31 -2.90
CA PHE A 27 9.11 -0.91 -1.89
C PHE A 27 9.66 0.10 -0.89
N GLN A 28 10.99 0.16 -0.71
CA GLN A 28 11.62 1.14 0.17
C GLN A 28 11.45 2.55 -0.38
N VAL A 29 11.45 2.75 -1.70
CA VAL A 29 11.20 4.06 -2.33
C VAL A 29 9.80 4.58 -2.00
N ILE A 30 8.79 3.71 -1.99
CA ILE A 30 7.41 4.08 -1.59
C ILE A 30 7.36 4.45 -0.10
N MET A 31 8.21 3.84 0.73
CA MET A 31 8.31 4.17 2.17
C MET A 31 9.15 5.41 2.47
N GLN A 32 9.88 5.96 1.48
CA GLN A 32 10.61 7.22 1.64
C GLN A 32 9.71 8.45 1.53
N VAL A 33 8.48 8.26 1.05
CA VAL A 33 7.46 9.30 0.98
C VAL A 33 6.39 9.00 2.02
N GLU A 34 5.86 10.04 2.68
CA GLU A 34 4.85 9.89 3.72
C GLU A 34 3.50 9.46 3.11
N TYR A 35 3.29 8.15 3.00
CA TYR A 35 2.02 7.55 2.60
C TYR A 35 1.52 6.57 3.65
N ARG A 36 0.20 6.43 3.75
CA ARG A 36 -0.40 5.29 4.46
C ARG A 36 -0.37 4.09 3.52
N VAL A 37 0.05 2.93 4.01
CA VAL A 37 0.14 1.71 3.17
C VAL A 37 -0.66 0.59 3.81
N ARG A 38 -1.58 0.00 3.03
CA ARG A 38 -2.24 -1.28 3.35
C ARG A 38 -1.74 -2.35 2.40
N LYS A 39 -1.59 -3.56 2.92
CA LYS A 39 -1.03 -4.70 2.18
C LYS A 39 -2.07 -5.78 2.02
N ALA A 40 -2.12 -6.39 0.84
CA ALA A 40 -2.88 -7.58 0.51
C ALA A 40 -1.92 -8.65 -0.04
N ARG A 41 -2.19 -9.92 0.26
CA ARG A 41 -1.36 -11.06 -0.15
C ARG A 41 -1.71 -11.56 -1.55
N ASN A 42 -2.92 -11.30 -2.02
CA ASN A 42 -3.43 -11.71 -3.33
C ASN A 42 -4.53 -10.73 -3.83
N GLY A 43 -5.07 -11.01 -5.02
CA GLY A 43 -6.12 -10.19 -5.63
C GLY A 43 -7.44 -10.18 -4.84
N GLN A 44 -7.85 -11.34 -4.30
CA GLN A 44 -9.10 -11.46 -3.54
C GLN A 44 -9.07 -10.65 -2.25
N GLU A 45 -7.98 -10.73 -1.48
CA GLU A 45 -7.78 -9.93 -0.28
C GLU A 45 -7.71 -8.44 -0.64
N CYS A 46 -7.05 -8.08 -1.76
CA CYS A 46 -7.00 -6.71 -2.24
C CYS A 46 -8.41 -6.16 -2.53
N LEU A 47 -9.24 -6.94 -3.21
CA LEU A 47 -10.61 -6.56 -3.54
C LEU A 47 -11.46 -6.41 -2.27
N ALA A 48 -11.35 -7.36 -1.33
CA ALA A 48 -12.03 -7.29 -0.04
C ALA A 48 -11.62 -6.04 0.76
N LEU A 49 -10.32 -5.73 0.81
CA LEU A 49 -9.82 -4.54 1.49
C LEU A 49 -10.27 -3.24 0.81
N TYR A 50 -10.28 -3.18 -0.51
CA TYR A 50 -10.75 -2.01 -1.25
C TYR A 50 -12.24 -1.72 -1.01
N SER A 51 -13.05 -2.77 -0.83
CA SER A 51 -14.47 -2.61 -0.48
C SER A 51 -14.71 -2.00 0.90
N GLN A 52 -13.74 -2.11 1.81
CA GLN A 52 -13.82 -1.59 3.17
C GLN A 52 -13.10 -0.25 3.34
N ILE A 53 -12.11 0.02 2.48
CA ILE A 53 -11.23 1.18 2.60
C ILE A 53 -11.03 1.81 1.23
N GLN A 54 -11.44 3.08 1.10
CA GLN A 54 -11.24 3.86 -0.11
C GLN A 54 -9.77 4.26 -0.24
N ALA A 55 -8.99 3.46 -0.95
CA ALA A 55 -7.59 3.77 -1.28
C ALA A 55 -7.51 4.77 -2.45
N ASP A 56 -6.55 5.68 -2.38
CA ASP A 56 -6.26 6.67 -3.43
C ASP A 56 -5.49 6.04 -4.60
N LEU A 57 -4.75 4.96 -4.33
CA LEU A 57 -3.99 4.22 -5.33
C LEU A 57 -3.95 2.72 -4.97
N VAL A 58 -4.15 1.87 -5.97
CA VAL A 58 -3.94 0.42 -5.85
C VAL A 58 -2.73 0.03 -6.70
N LEU A 59 -1.74 -0.61 -6.07
CA LEU A 59 -0.58 -1.19 -6.74
C LEU A 59 -0.72 -2.72 -6.75
N LEU A 60 -0.86 -3.30 -7.94
CA LEU A 60 -0.97 -4.74 -8.14
C LEU A 60 0.31 -5.28 -8.75
N ASP A 61 0.85 -6.36 -8.19
CA ASP A 61 1.86 -7.16 -8.89
C ASP A 61 1.18 -7.91 -10.06
N VAL A 62 1.85 -7.99 -11.21
CA VAL A 62 1.33 -8.66 -12.40
C VAL A 62 1.31 -10.18 -12.18
N ILE A 63 2.23 -10.68 -11.34
CA ILE A 63 2.27 -12.09 -10.96
C ILE A 63 1.77 -12.20 -9.53
N LEU A 64 0.46 -12.41 -9.41
CA LEU A 64 -0.23 -12.81 -8.19
C LEU A 64 -0.83 -14.21 -8.44
N PRO A 65 -0.86 -15.10 -7.44
CA PRO A 65 -1.72 -16.27 -7.51
C PRO A 65 -3.20 -15.87 -7.51
#